data_AF-A0A8S0RTT6-F1
#
_entry.id   AF-A0A8S0RTT6-F1
#
_cell.length_a   1.000
_cell.length_b   1.000
_cell.length_c   1.000
_cell.angle_alpha   90.00
_cell.angle_beta   90.00
_cell.angle_gamma   90.00
#
_symmetry.space_group_name_H-M   'P 1'
#
loop_
_entity.id
_entity.type
_entity.pdbx_description
1 polymer ?
#
loop_
_entity_poly.entity_id
_entity_poly.type
_entity_poly.pdbx_seq_one_letter_code
_entity_poly.pdbx_strand_id
1 'polypeptide(L)'
;MKKSSKLLPVIGWSMWFSEYLFLERSWAKDENTLKAGLQRLRDFPRPFWLALFVEGTRFTQAKLLAAQEYAASAGIPVPRNVLIPRTKGFVTAVSHMRTFVPAIYDVTVAIPKTSPAPTMIRLFKGQPSVVHVHLKRHLMKDLPETDDAVAQWCRDAFVAKDKLLDKHVAEDSFGEQLQDTGRPVKSLLVVVSWAILLIFGAMKLFQWSSLLSSWKGLTFSAVALAIVMVLMQILIQFSQSERSTPAKVAPGKPKNGGETSGTREDKRQ
;
A
#
# COMPACT_ATOMS: atom_id res chain seq x y z
N MET A 1 8.42 -0.54 0.67
CA MET A 1 8.05 -1.09 -0.66
C MET A 1 8.84 -2.37 -0.96
N LYS A 2 8.40 -3.26 -1.86
CA LYS A 2 9.15 -4.51 -2.13
C LYS A 2 10.45 -4.21 -2.89
N LYS A 3 11.59 -4.75 -2.46
CA LYS A 3 12.90 -4.51 -3.09
C LYS A 3 12.92 -4.80 -4.60
N SER A 4 12.22 -5.83 -5.06
CA SER A 4 12.12 -6.15 -6.49
C SER A 4 11.47 -5.04 -7.33
N SER A 5 10.64 -4.17 -6.73
CA SER A 5 10.00 -3.07 -7.44
C SER A 5 10.98 -1.98 -7.89
N LYS A 6 12.18 -1.91 -7.30
CA LYS A 6 13.26 -0.99 -7.74
C LYS A 6 13.67 -1.24 -9.18
N LEU A 7 13.58 -2.49 -9.65
CA LEU A 7 14.02 -2.89 -10.98
C LEU A 7 13.04 -2.51 -12.09
N LEU A 8 11.84 -2.02 -11.74
CA LEU A 8 10.88 -1.58 -12.73
C LEU A 8 11.36 -0.26 -13.37
N PRO A 9 11.51 -0.21 -14.71
CA PRO A 9 11.87 1.01 -15.38
C PRO A 9 10.78 2.07 -15.17
N VAL A 10 11.20 3.33 -15.15
CA VAL A 10 10.36 4.52 -14.86
C VAL A 10 9.82 4.53 -13.43
N ILE A 11 8.95 3.62 -13.05
CA ILE A 11 8.26 3.63 -11.74
C ILE A 11 9.20 3.24 -10.60
N GLY A 12 9.97 2.15 -10.75
CA GLY A 12 10.93 1.72 -9.73
C GLY A 12 12.05 2.73 -9.54
N TRP A 13 12.50 3.35 -10.63
CA TRP A 13 13.51 4.41 -10.62
C TRP A 13 12.97 5.71 -10.03
N SER A 14 11.77 6.15 -10.40
CA SER A 14 11.17 7.36 -9.81
C SER A 14 10.99 7.21 -8.31
N MET A 15 10.56 6.03 -7.85
CA MET A 15 10.48 5.67 -6.44
C MET A 15 11.85 5.69 -5.76
N TRP A 16 12.89 5.16 -6.43
CA TRP A 16 14.26 5.21 -5.93
C TRP A 16 14.78 6.65 -5.79
N PHE A 17 14.60 7.49 -6.82
CA PHE A 17 14.97 8.90 -6.79
C PHE A 17 14.13 9.73 -5.79
N SER A 18 12.96 9.22 -5.40
CA SER A 18 12.10 9.82 -4.37
C SER A 18 12.39 9.28 -2.97
N GLU A 19 13.54 8.62 -2.75
CA GLU A 19 13.98 8.08 -1.45
C GLU A 19 12.99 7.09 -0.79
N TYR A 20 12.26 6.31 -1.59
CA TYR A 20 11.37 5.27 -1.05
C TYR A 20 12.17 4.17 -0.34
N LEU A 21 11.68 3.73 0.81
CA LEU A 21 12.28 2.61 1.56
C LEU A 21 11.91 1.27 0.92
N PHE A 22 12.90 0.59 0.36
CA PHE A 22 12.77 -0.75 -0.22
C PHE A 22 13.15 -1.83 0.80
N LEU A 23 12.24 -2.76 1.04
CA LEU A 23 12.33 -3.83 2.04
C LEU A 23 12.32 -5.22 1.35
N GLU A 24 13.07 -6.15 1.92
CA GLU A 24 13.22 -7.55 1.49
C GLU A 24 12.12 -8.48 2.03
N ARG A 25 11.23 -7.97 2.90
CA ARG A 25 10.22 -8.74 3.63
C ARG A 25 10.84 -9.73 4.63
N SER A 26 12.02 -9.40 5.15
CA SER A 26 12.69 -10.14 6.21
C SER A 26 13.18 -9.17 7.26
N TRP A 27 12.61 -9.27 8.46
CA TRP A 27 12.90 -8.34 9.55
C TRP A 27 14.39 -8.21 9.85
N ALA A 28 15.10 -9.35 9.90
CA ALA A 28 16.54 -9.39 10.20
C ALA A 28 17.41 -8.54 9.26
N LYS A 29 16.97 -8.33 8.00
CA LYS A 29 17.68 -7.48 7.04
C LYS A 29 17.09 -6.07 6.96
N ASP A 30 15.78 -5.99 7.14
CA ASP A 30 15.00 -4.77 6.91
C ASP A 30 15.10 -3.80 8.10
N GLU A 31 15.36 -4.27 9.32
CA GLU A 31 15.43 -3.44 10.51
C GLU A 31 16.47 -2.31 10.39
N ASN A 32 17.71 -2.67 10.06
CA ASN A 32 18.79 -1.69 9.87
C ASN A 32 18.50 -0.74 8.70
N THR A 33 17.96 -1.28 7.60
CA THR A 33 17.61 -0.48 6.41
C THR A 33 16.51 0.53 6.74
N LEU A 34 15.49 0.10 7.48
CA LEU A 34 14.38 0.93 7.92
C LEU A 34 14.87 2.01 8.86
N LYS A 35 15.65 1.66 9.89
CA LYS A 35 16.23 2.61 10.84
C LYS A 35 17.06 3.69 10.14
N ALA A 36 18.02 3.28 9.30
CA ALA A 36 18.86 4.22 8.57
C ALA A 36 18.05 5.11 7.61
N GLY A 37 17.02 4.55 6.97
CA GLY A 37 16.12 5.28 6.09
C GLY A 37 15.27 6.33 6.82
N LEU A 38 14.71 5.97 7.98
CA LEU A 38 13.92 6.89 8.79
C LEU A 38 14.78 8.01 9.38
N GLN A 39 16.01 7.71 9.80
CA GLN A 39 16.95 8.72 10.31
C GLN A 39 17.35 9.73 9.24
N ARG A 40 17.51 9.32 7.97
CA ARG A 40 17.78 10.23 6.86
C ARG A 40 16.68 11.27 6.63
N LEU A 41 15.44 10.96 7.02
CA LEU A 41 14.32 11.90 6.88
C LEU A 41 14.40 13.07 7.87
N ARG A 42 15.20 12.95 8.94
CA ARG A 42 15.38 14.03 9.92
C ARG A 42 15.99 15.28 9.30
N ASP A 43 17.00 15.08 8.45
CA ASP A 43 17.77 16.17 7.82
C ASP A 43 17.28 16.47 6.40
N PHE A 44 16.07 16.01 6.05
CA PHE A 44 15.53 16.22 4.70
C PHE A 44 15.18 17.70 4.49
N PRO A 45 15.68 18.36 3.43
CA PRO A 45 15.63 19.82 3.30
C PRO A 45 14.24 20.39 2.98
N ARG A 46 13.22 19.54 2.86
CA ARG A 46 11.85 19.92 2.49
C ARG A 46 10.83 19.19 3.37
N PRO A 47 9.60 19.70 3.52
CA PRO A 47 8.52 18.93 4.09
C PRO A 47 8.32 17.62 3.33
N PHE A 48 8.13 16.51 4.05
CA PHE A 48 7.92 15.19 3.46
C PHE A 48 6.65 14.53 3.99
N TRP A 49 6.14 13.56 3.23
CA TRP A 49 5.07 12.66 3.64
C TRP A 49 5.58 11.22 3.57
N LEU A 50 5.44 10.47 4.66
CA LEU A 50 5.76 9.04 4.70
C LEU A 50 4.47 8.22 4.77
N ALA A 51 4.16 7.49 3.71
CA ALA A 51 3.02 6.59 3.67
C ALA A 51 3.41 5.19 4.21
N LEU A 52 2.72 4.72 5.24
CA LEU A 52 2.92 3.39 5.84
C LEU A 52 1.68 2.52 5.62
N PHE A 53 1.86 1.38 4.96
CA PHE A 53 0.80 0.39 4.75
C PHE A 53 0.95 -0.76 5.75
N VAL A 54 0.35 -0.62 6.93
CA VAL A 54 0.56 -1.53 8.05
C VAL A 54 -0.03 -2.93 7.79
N GLU A 55 -1.06 -3.05 6.96
CA GLU A 55 -1.58 -4.35 6.49
C GLU A 55 -0.54 -5.16 5.71
N GLY A 56 0.47 -4.47 5.14
CA GLY A 56 1.61 -5.06 4.44
C GLY A 56 1.29 -5.68 3.08
N THR A 57 0.03 -5.70 2.67
CA THR A 57 -0.42 -6.30 1.41
C THR A 57 -1.74 -5.68 0.95
N ARG A 58 -2.01 -5.73 -0.36
CA ARG A 58 -3.31 -5.35 -0.92
C ARG A 58 -4.42 -6.26 -0.39
N PHE A 59 -5.53 -5.66 0.00
CA PHE A 59 -6.77 -6.35 0.37
C PHE A 59 -7.30 -7.20 -0.79
N THR A 60 -7.62 -8.46 -0.50
CA THR A 60 -8.33 -9.39 -1.38
C THR A 60 -9.20 -10.30 -0.52
N GLN A 61 -10.32 -10.81 -1.06
CA GLN A 61 -11.21 -11.69 -0.31
C GLN A 61 -10.50 -12.92 0.25
N ALA A 62 -9.63 -13.55 -0.55
CA ALA A 62 -8.84 -14.70 -0.11
C ALA A 62 -7.93 -14.38 1.09
N LYS A 63 -7.36 -13.18 1.16
CA LYS A 63 -6.51 -12.75 2.28
C LYS A 63 -7.32 -12.35 3.49
N LEU A 64 -8.52 -11.80 3.29
CA LEU A 64 -9.45 -11.54 4.38
C LEU A 64 -9.84 -12.85 5.05
N LEU A 65 -10.22 -13.88 4.29
CA LEU A 65 -10.55 -15.21 4.85
C LEU A 65 -9.38 -15.80 5.65
N ALA A 66 -8.17 -15.77 5.10
CA ALA A 66 -6.98 -16.24 5.82
C ALA A 66 -6.69 -15.42 7.09
N ALA A 67 -6.96 -14.11 7.06
CA ALA A 67 -6.83 -13.25 8.24
C ALA A 67 -7.91 -13.60 9.29
N GLN A 68 -9.14 -13.91 8.89
CA GLN A 68 -10.22 -14.31 9.78
C GLN A 68 -9.93 -15.66 10.47
N GLU A 69 -9.43 -16.65 9.73
CA GLU A 69 -9.00 -17.94 10.29
C GLU A 69 -7.87 -17.76 11.32
N TYR A 70 -6.88 -16.92 11.00
CA TYR A 70 -5.81 -16.59 11.95
C TYR A 70 -6.35 -15.85 13.18
N ALA A 71 -7.26 -14.88 12.99
CA ALA A 71 -7.84 -14.14 14.11
C ALA A 71 -8.61 -15.05 15.07
N ALA A 72 -9.44 -15.95 14.53
CA ALA A 72 -10.19 -16.93 15.30
C ALA A 72 -9.29 -17.89 16.08
N SER A 73 -8.20 -18.38 15.46
CA SER A 73 -7.26 -19.28 16.14
C SER A 73 -6.36 -18.59 17.18
N ALA A 74 -6.07 -17.30 16.99
CA ALA A 74 -5.26 -16.50 17.92
C ALA A 74 -6.08 -15.81 19.03
N GLY A 75 -7.42 -15.89 18.99
CA GLY A 75 -8.30 -15.24 19.98
C GLY A 75 -8.31 -13.71 19.90
N ILE A 76 -8.00 -13.14 18.72
CA ILE A 76 -8.05 -11.69 18.48
C ILE A 76 -9.33 -11.32 17.71
N PRO A 77 -9.76 -10.03 17.74
CA PRO A 77 -10.95 -9.60 17.00
C PRO A 77 -10.87 -9.98 15.52
N VAL A 78 -11.91 -10.65 15.03
CA VAL A 78 -12.00 -11.14 13.66
C VAL A 78 -12.37 -9.97 12.74
N PRO A 79 -11.51 -9.56 11.80
CA PRO A 79 -11.78 -8.40 10.96
C PRO A 79 -12.78 -8.74 9.84
N ARG A 80 -13.58 -7.76 9.42
CA ARG A 80 -14.59 -7.92 8.36
C ARG A 80 -14.24 -7.16 7.08
N ASN A 81 -13.63 -6.00 7.20
CA ASN A 81 -13.37 -5.05 6.11
C ASN A 81 -11.88 -4.71 5.97
N VAL A 82 -11.05 -5.02 6.97
CA VAL A 82 -9.60 -4.74 6.98
C VAL A 82 -8.77 -6.02 7.10
N LEU A 83 -7.46 -5.93 6.85
CA LEU A 83 -6.50 -6.98 7.20
C LEU A 83 -5.88 -6.71 8.57
N ILE A 84 -5.31 -7.77 9.16
CA ILE A 84 -4.62 -7.66 10.45
C ILE A 84 -3.31 -6.87 10.27
N PRO A 85 -3.09 -5.79 11.06
CA PRO A 85 -1.92 -4.94 10.92
C PRO A 85 -0.63 -5.65 11.36
N ARG A 86 0.44 -5.49 10.57
CA ARG A 86 1.81 -5.88 10.91
C ARG A 86 2.53 -4.72 11.58
N THR A 87 2.55 -4.70 12.90
CA THR A 87 2.92 -3.52 13.70
C THR A 87 4.41 -3.19 13.73
N LYS A 88 5.32 -4.15 13.51
CA LYS A 88 6.78 -3.94 13.68
C LYS A 88 7.33 -2.71 12.95
N GLY A 89 6.98 -2.56 11.66
CA GLY A 89 7.43 -1.42 10.86
C GLY A 89 6.84 -0.09 11.33
N PHE A 90 5.60 -0.10 11.83
CA PHE A 90 4.95 1.08 12.40
C PHE A 90 5.58 1.49 13.73
N VAL A 91 5.80 0.53 14.64
CA VAL A 91 6.47 0.76 15.93
C VAL A 91 7.86 1.37 15.72
N THR A 92 8.63 0.80 14.78
CA THR A 92 9.97 1.31 14.46
C THR A 92 9.94 2.72 13.88
N ALA A 93 8.94 3.03 13.03
CA ALA A 93 8.74 4.38 12.52
C ALA A 93 8.42 5.37 13.65
N VAL A 94 7.49 5.03 14.54
CA VAL A 94 7.15 5.87 15.69
C VAL A 94 8.37 6.09 16.59
N SER A 95 9.08 5.02 16.97
CA SER A 95 10.25 5.09 17.85
C SER A 95 11.35 6.00 17.31
N HIS A 96 11.66 5.93 16.00
CA HIS A 96 12.73 6.73 15.41
C HIS A 96 12.30 8.14 14.97
N MET A 97 11.02 8.37 14.68
CA MET A 97 10.55 9.64 14.12
C MET A 97 9.85 10.55 15.14
N ARG A 98 9.59 10.06 16.36
CA ARG A 98 8.83 10.79 17.40
C ARG A 98 9.35 12.20 17.67
N THR A 99 10.66 12.40 17.55
CA THR A 99 11.33 13.67 17.87
C THR A 99 11.18 14.76 16.81
N PHE A 100 10.85 14.41 15.56
CA PHE A 100 10.79 15.38 14.44
C PHE A 100 9.52 15.29 13.58
N VAL A 101 8.72 14.24 13.74
CA VAL A 101 7.41 14.14 13.07
C VAL A 101 6.31 14.55 14.05
N PRO A 102 5.52 15.59 13.76
CA PRO A 102 4.56 16.14 14.71
C PRO A 102 3.25 15.32 14.81
N ALA A 103 2.86 14.62 13.76
CA ALA A 103 1.57 13.95 13.70
C ALA A 103 1.55 12.77 12.72
N ILE A 104 0.65 11.83 13.00
CA ILE A 104 0.28 10.71 12.14
C ILE A 104 -1.12 10.98 11.61
N TYR A 105 -1.28 10.85 10.29
CA TYR A 105 -2.58 10.92 9.65
C TYR A 105 -3.08 9.52 9.39
N ASP A 106 -4.14 9.15 10.09
CA ASP A 106 -4.83 7.91 9.87
C ASP A 106 -5.87 8.07 8.75
N VAL A 107 -5.64 7.38 7.64
CA VAL A 107 -6.46 7.46 6.43
C VAL A 107 -7.24 6.15 6.27
N THR A 108 -8.55 6.25 6.16
CA THR A 108 -9.44 5.14 5.78
C THR A 108 -10.14 5.50 4.49
N VAL A 109 -10.07 4.60 3.51
CA VAL A 109 -10.58 4.83 2.16
C VAL A 109 -11.65 3.79 1.89
N ALA A 110 -12.82 4.25 1.44
CA ALA A 110 -13.90 3.39 1.01
C ALA A 110 -14.47 3.84 -0.33
N ILE A 111 -15.00 2.89 -1.08
CA ILE A 111 -15.63 3.14 -2.37
C ILE A 111 -17.13 2.93 -2.16
N PRO A 112 -17.97 3.95 -2.42
CA PRO A 112 -19.42 3.83 -2.33
C PRO A 112 -19.93 2.69 -3.20
N LYS A 113 -20.97 1.97 -2.75
CA LYS A 113 -21.54 0.84 -3.53
C LYS A 113 -22.10 1.29 -4.88
N THR A 114 -22.57 2.53 -4.92
CA THR A 114 -23.11 3.20 -6.11
C THR A 114 -22.03 3.56 -7.13
N SER A 115 -20.77 3.58 -6.71
CA SER A 115 -19.66 4.05 -7.52
C SER A 115 -18.75 2.92 -7.99
N PRO A 116 -18.41 2.88 -9.28
CA PRO A 116 -17.50 1.87 -9.80
C PRO A 116 -16.08 2.07 -9.26
N ALA A 117 -15.42 0.95 -8.93
CA ALA A 117 -14.08 0.96 -8.38
C ALA A 117 -13.08 1.67 -9.31
N PRO A 118 -12.13 2.45 -8.76
CA PRO A 118 -11.10 3.10 -9.54
C PRO A 118 -10.16 2.04 -10.09
N THR A 119 -10.04 1.98 -11.42
CA THR A 119 -9.05 1.15 -12.09
C THR A 119 -8.19 2.02 -13.00
N MET A 120 -6.95 1.59 -13.26
CA MET A 120 -6.05 2.32 -14.17
C MET A 120 -6.69 2.52 -15.54
N ILE A 121 -7.41 1.52 -16.07
CA ILE A 121 -8.09 1.61 -17.37
C ILE A 121 -9.18 2.69 -17.34
N ARG A 122 -9.95 2.78 -16.25
CA ARG A 122 -10.99 3.80 -16.11
C ARG A 122 -10.40 5.20 -16.00
N LEU A 123 -9.29 5.34 -15.28
CA LEU A 123 -8.51 6.57 -15.21
C LEU A 123 -8.04 7.01 -16.60
N PHE A 124 -7.43 6.11 -17.39
CA PHE A 124 -6.99 6.41 -18.75
C PHE A 124 -8.15 6.73 -19.71
N LYS A 125 -9.33 6.14 -19.48
CA LYS A 125 -10.56 6.45 -20.23
C LYS A 125 -11.25 7.74 -19.76
N GLY A 126 -10.70 8.46 -18.77
CA GLY A 126 -11.32 9.66 -18.22
C GLY A 126 -12.65 9.42 -17.49
N GLN A 127 -12.92 8.18 -17.07
CA GLN A 127 -14.16 7.84 -16.39
C GLN A 127 -14.10 8.24 -14.91
N PRO A 128 -15.14 8.90 -14.36
CA PRO A 128 -15.15 9.32 -12.97
C PRO A 128 -15.30 8.13 -12.01
N SER A 129 -14.66 8.25 -10.84
CA SER A 129 -14.84 7.37 -9.68
C SER A 129 -14.93 8.24 -8.43
N VAL A 130 -15.89 7.94 -7.58
CA VAL A 130 -16.02 8.57 -6.26
C VAL A 130 -15.35 7.67 -5.23
N VAL A 131 -14.63 8.30 -4.30
CA VAL A 131 -13.96 7.64 -3.19
C VAL A 131 -14.21 8.47 -1.95
N HIS A 132 -14.72 7.83 -0.90
CA HIS A 132 -14.88 8.48 0.40
C HIS A 132 -13.62 8.26 1.22
N VAL A 133 -13.04 9.34 1.72
CA VAL A 133 -11.81 9.32 2.53
C VAL A 133 -12.13 9.88 3.91
N HIS A 134 -11.94 9.06 4.93
CA HIS A 134 -11.98 9.48 6.32
C HIS A 134 -10.54 9.71 6.81
N LEU A 135 -10.27 10.91 7.33
CA LEU A 135 -8.96 11.34 7.75
C LEU A 135 -9.00 11.71 9.24
N LYS A 136 -8.21 11.03 10.06
CA LYS A 136 -8.05 11.35 11.48
C LYS A 136 -6.60 11.72 11.79
N ARG A 137 -6.39 12.89 12.39
CA ARG A 137 -5.06 13.34 12.80
C ARG A 137 -4.79 12.91 14.25
N HIS A 138 -3.65 12.27 14.47
CA HIS A 138 -3.13 11.90 15.78
C HIS A 138 -1.83 12.64 16.03
N LEU A 139 -1.69 13.35 17.15
CA LEU A 139 -0.42 13.99 17.48
C LEU A 139 0.56 12.94 17.97
N MET A 140 1.82 13.08 17.58
CA MET A 140 2.85 12.10 17.93
C MET A 140 3.06 12.01 19.45
N LYS A 141 2.85 13.11 20.16
CA LYS A 141 2.91 13.19 21.63
C LYS A 141 1.78 12.43 22.35
N ASP A 142 0.68 12.14 21.66
CA ASP A 142 -0.47 11.42 22.25
C ASP A 142 -0.31 9.90 22.12
N LEU A 143 0.73 9.43 21.40
CA LEU A 143 1.00 8.00 21.26
C LEU A 143 1.72 7.45 22.50
N PRO A 144 1.44 6.19 22.89
CA PRO A 144 2.13 5.54 24.00
C PRO A 144 3.65 5.51 23.83
N GLU A 145 4.41 5.50 24.93
CA GLU A 145 5.89 5.53 24.87
C GLU A 145 6.53 4.17 24.61
N THR A 146 5.92 3.07 25.08
CA THR A 146 6.50 1.72 24.93
C THR A 146 6.13 1.09 23.59
N ASP A 147 7.09 0.35 23.01
CA ASP A 147 6.92 -0.32 21.72
C ASP A 147 5.69 -1.25 21.68
N ASP A 148 5.45 -2.00 22.77
CA ASP A 148 4.29 -2.88 22.88
C ASP A 148 2.96 -2.12 22.94
N ALA A 149 2.94 -0.97 23.62
CA ALA A 149 1.74 -0.13 23.69
C ALA A 149 1.48 0.59 22.35
N VAL A 150 2.52 1.00 21.62
CA VAL A 150 2.37 1.52 20.24
C VAL A 150 1.84 0.43 19.31
N ALA A 151 2.31 -0.81 19.46
CA ALA A 151 1.78 -1.94 18.71
C ALA A 151 0.29 -2.18 19.03
N GLN A 152 -0.10 -2.08 20.30
CA GLN A 152 -1.49 -2.23 20.72
C GLN A 152 -2.37 -1.08 20.18
N TRP A 153 -1.92 0.16 20.30
CA TRP A 153 -2.59 1.33 19.72
C TRP A 153 -2.86 1.14 18.23
N CYS A 154 -1.88 0.60 17.49
CA CYS A 154 -2.06 0.32 16.07
C CYS A 154 -3.12 -0.77 15.82
N ARG A 155 -3.18 -1.82 16.65
CA ARG A 155 -4.23 -2.85 16.53
C ARG A 155 -5.61 -2.26 16.82
N ASP A 156 -5.73 -1.47 17.87
CA ASP A 156 -6.99 -0.84 18.28
C ASP A 156 -7.49 0.14 17.22
N ALA A 157 -6.59 0.92 16.59
CA ALA A 157 -6.91 1.77 15.46
C ALA A 157 -7.52 0.97 14.30
N PHE A 158 -6.98 -0.20 13.98
CA PHE A 158 -7.53 -1.07 12.92
C PHE A 158 -8.88 -1.67 13.29
N VAL A 159 -9.12 -2.00 14.57
CA VAL A 159 -10.45 -2.42 15.04
C VAL A 159 -11.47 -1.28 14.90
N ALA A 160 -11.07 -0.05 15.20
CA ALA A 160 -11.94 1.12 15.01
C ALA A 160 -12.25 1.37 13.53
N LYS A 161 -11.26 1.20 12.64
CA LYS A 161 -11.46 1.28 11.18
C LYS A 161 -12.41 0.22 10.65
N ASP A 162 -12.31 -1.00 11.17
CA ASP A 162 -13.17 -2.10 10.74
C ASP A 162 -14.65 -1.77 10.99
N LYS A 163 -14.94 -1.24 12.20
CA LYS A 163 -16.28 -0.76 12.58
C LYS A 163 -16.72 0.45 11.75
N LEU A 164 -15.79 1.36 11.45
CA LEU A 164 -16.06 2.53 10.62
C LEU A 164 -16.41 2.14 9.18
N LEU A 165 -15.74 1.13 8.63
CA LEU A 165 -16.04 0.57 7.32
C LEU A 165 -17.36 -0.20 7.33
N ASP A 166 -17.70 -0.93 8.39
CA ASP A 166 -19.02 -1.56 8.54
C ASP A 166 -20.13 -0.51 8.48
N LYS A 167 -19.97 0.62 9.18
CA LYS A 167 -20.90 1.75 9.11
C LYS A 167 -21.02 2.30 7.69
N HIS A 168 -19.89 2.53 7.00
CA HIS A 168 -19.90 3.01 5.63
C HIS A 168 -20.56 2.00 4.67
N VAL A 169 -20.37 0.70 4.86
CA VAL A 169 -21.03 -0.34 4.06
C VAL A 169 -22.55 -0.32 4.27
N ALA A 170 -23.02 0.03 5.47
CA ALA A 170 -24.46 0.12 5.79
C ALA A 170 -25.09 1.44 5.30
N GLU A 171 -24.42 2.58 5.51
CA GLU A 171 -24.99 3.92 5.35
C GLU A 171 -24.46 4.68 4.11
N ASP A 172 -23.51 4.11 3.36
CA ASP A 172 -22.77 4.74 2.25
C ASP A 172 -22.02 6.04 2.67
N SER A 173 -21.86 6.26 3.98
CA SER A 173 -21.24 7.45 4.57
C SER A 173 -20.47 7.10 5.85
N PHE A 174 -19.45 7.88 6.17
CA PHE A 174 -18.78 7.80 7.47
C PHE A 174 -19.57 8.52 8.59
N GLY A 175 -20.60 9.27 8.23
CA GLY A 175 -21.46 10.02 9.15
C GLY A 175 -20.94 11.41 9.54
N GLU A 176 -19.85 11.87 8.91
CA GLU A 176 -19.34 13.24 9.03
C GLU A 176 -19.65 14.04 7.77
N GLN A 177 -19.58 15.38 7.87
CA GLN A 177 -19.85 16.27 6.74
C GLN A 177 -18.83 16.03 5.62
N LEU A 178 -19.33 15.64 4.44
CA LEU A 178 -18.50 15.46 3.25
C LEU A 178 -17.87 16.79 2.85
N GLN A 179 -16.54 16.86 2.91
CA GLN A 179 -15.78 17.95 2.33
C GLN A 179 -15.39 17.56 0.90
N ASP A 180 -16.03 18.19 -0.08
CA ASP A 180 -15.63 18.02 -1.48
C ASP A 180 -14.32 18.78 -1.73
N THR A 181 -13.26 18.02 -1.96
CA THR A 181 -12.00 18.57 -2.44
C THR A 181 -12.17 18.86 -3.94
N GLY A 182 -12.61 20.08 -4.26
CA GLY A 182 -12.73 20.53 -5.65
C GLY A 182 -11.41 20.37 -6.43
N ARG A 183 -11.51 20.33 -7.77
CA ARG A 183 -10.34 20.13 -8.63
C ARG A 183 -9.49 21.42 -8.70
N PRO A 184 -8.21 21.40 -8.28
CA PRO A 184 -7.38 22.60 -8.31
C PRO A 184 -7.03 23.01 -9.74
N VAL A 185 -7.42 24.23 -10.15
CA VAL A 185 -7.12 24.80 -11.47
C VAL A 185 -5.60 24.91 -11.71
N LYS A 186 -4.83 25.16 -10.65
CA LYS A 186 -3.35 25.25 -10.72
C LYS A 186 -2.73 23.96 -11.26
N SER A 187 -3.21 22.79 -10.82
CA SER A 187 -2.70 21.50 -11.31
C SER A 187 -3.03 21.30 -12.79
N LEU A 188 -4.21 21.74 -13.23
CA LEU A 188 -4.59 21.68 -14.65
C LEU A 188 -3.66 22.54 -15.50
N LEU A 189 -3.36 23.77 -15.08
CA LEU A 189 -2.42 24.66 -15.78
C LEU A 189 -1.04 24.05 -15.91
N VAL A 190 -0.52 23.43 -14.85
CA VAL A 190 0.79 22.75 -14.87
C VAL A 190 0.77 21.60 -15.87
N VAL A 191 -0.27 20.75 -15.85
CA VAL A 191 -0.39 19.61 -16.78
C VAL A 191 -0.48 20.08 -18.23
N VAL A 192 -1.29 21.10 -18.51
CA VAL A 192 -1.43 21.67 -19.86
C VAL A 192 -0.11 22.29 -20.33
N SER A 193 0.59 23.04 -19.46
CA SER A 193 1.88 23.63 -19.78
C SER A 193 2.93 22.57 -20.13
N TRP A 194 3.04 21.51 -19.33
CA TRP A 194 3.96 20.40 -19.62
C TRP A 194 3.57 19.65 -20.88
N ALA A 195 2.27 19.44 -21.13
CA ALA A 195 1.80 18.81 -22.36
C ALA A 195 2.19 19.64 -23.60
N ILE A 196 1.99 20.96 -23.57
CA ILE A 196 2.39 21.86 -24.66
C ILE A 196 3.91 21.79 -24.88
N LEU A 197 4.71 21.88 -23.82
CA LEU A 197 6.18 21.80 -23.92
C LEU A 197 6.65 20.47 -24.51
N LEU A 198 6.06 19.35 -24.08
CA LEU A 198 6.39 18.02 -24.59
C LEU A 198 5.96 17.84 -26.04
N ILE A 199 4.76 18.31 -26.42
CA ILE A 199 4.27 18.27 -27.80
C ILE A 199 5.18 19.13 -28.70
N PHE A 200 5.52 20.33 -28.27
CA PHE A 200 6.44 21.21 -29.02
C PHE A 200 7.83 20.60 -29.16
N GLY A 201 8.39 20.03 -28.08
CA GLY A 201 9.67 19.33 -28.10
C GLY A 201 9.64 18.12 -29.04
N ALA A 202 8.56 17.33 -29.02
CA ALA A 202 8.37 16.22 -29.95
C ALA A 202 8.28 16.71 -31.40
N MET A 203 7.50 17.75 -31.69
CA MET A 203 7.41 18.36 -33.03
C MET A 203 8.78 18.84 -33.54
N LYS A 204 9.55 19.55 -32.70
CA LYS A 204 10.90 19.99 -33.06
C LYS A 204 11.84 18.83 -33.29
N LEU A 205 11.76 17.79 -32.45
CA LEU A 205 12.55 16.57 -32.62
C LEU A 205 12.21 15.87 -33.96
N PHE A 206 10.92 15.77 -34.32
CA PHE A 206 10.50 15.20 -35.60
C PHE A 206 10.95 16.03 -36.80
N GLN A 207 10.85 17.36 -36.73
CA GLN A 207 11.31 18.26 -37.78
C GLN A 207 12.84 18.21 -37.97
N TRP A 208 13.60 18.19 -36.87
CA TRP A 208 15.06 18.20 -36.91
C TRP A 208 15.65 16.88 -37.40
N SER A 209 15.09 15.77 -36.95
CA SER A 209 15.66 14.45 -37.19
C SER A 209 15.26 13.85 -38.54
N SER A 210 14.22 14.37 -39.20
CA SER A 210 13.57 13.75 -40.37
C SER A 210 13.32 12.24 -40.17
N LEU A 211 13.10 11.81 -38.91
CA LEU A 211 13.06 10.40 -38.49
C LEU A 211 12.08 9.55 -39.31
N LEU A 212 10.99 10.15 -39.80
CA LEU A 212 9.97 9.47 -40.60
C LEU A 212 10.23 9.53 -42.11
N SER A 213 11.23 10.31 -42.56
CA SER A 213 11.59 10.44 -43.97
C SER A 213 12.62 9.41 -44.44
N SER A 214 13.37 8.80 -43.51
CA SER A 214 14.37 7.78 -43.82
C SER A 214 13.89 6.40 -43.37
N TRP A 215 14.10 5.38 -44.19
CA TRP A 215 13.88 3.98 -43.82
C TRP A 215 14.61 3.59 -42.52
N LYS A 216 15.81 4.14 -42.27
CA LYS A 216 16.57 3.90 -41.03
C LYS A 216 15.90 4.51 -39.79
N GLY A 217 15.26 5.67 -39.95
CA GLY A 217 14.54 6.32 -38.86
C GLY A 217 13.19 5.66 -38.59
N LEU A 218 12.52 5.17 -39.63
CA LEU A 218 11.28 4.39 -39.49
C LEU A 218 11.54 3.06 -38.76
N THR A 219 12.61 2.34 -39.13
CA THR A 219 12.98 1.11 -38.43
C THR A 219 13.37 1.37 -36.97
N PHE A 220 14.16 2.42 -36.69
CA PHE A 220 14.49 2.82 -35.32
C PHE A 220 13.23 3.15 -34.49
N SER A 221 12.29 3.90 -35.07
CA SER A 221 11.03 4.27 -34.40
C SER A 221 10.16 3.04 -34.11
N ALA A 222 10.07 2.11 -35.07
CA ALA A 222 9.32 0.86 -34.91
C ALA A 222 9.92 -0.03 -33.80
N VAL A 223 11.25 -0.15 -33.76
CA VAL A 223 11.95 -0.90 -32.70
C VAL A 223 11.73 -0.23 -31.34
N ALA A 224 11.84 1.10 -31.25
CA ALA A 224 11.57 1.84 -30.02
C ALA A 224 10.12 1.63 -29.54
N LEU A 225 9.14 1.68 -30.44
CA LEU A 225 7.73 1.40 -30.11
C LEU A 225 7.54 -0.04 -29.62
N ALA A 226 8.18 -1.03 -30.28
CA ALA A 226 8.13 -2.42 -29.85
C ALA A 226 8.71 -2.60 -28.44
N ILE A 227 9.85 -1.96 -28.13
CA ILE A 227 10.44 -1.95 -26.79
C ILE A 227 9.44 -1.36 -25.78
N VAL A 228 8.84 -0.21 -26.08
CA VAL A 228 7.84 0.41 -25.20
C VAL A 228 6.64 -0.52 -24.97
N MET A 229 6.12 -1.16 -26.01
CA MET A 229 5.02 -2.12 -25.89
C MET A 229 5.40 -3.31 -25.01
N VAL A 230 6.59 -3.88 -25.18
CA VAL A 230 7.09 -4.98 -24.34
C VAL A 230 7.24 -4.53 -22.88
N LEU A 231 7.81 -3.35 -22.64
CA LEU A 231 7.94 -2.79 -21.28
C LEU A 231 6.57 -2.54 -20.63
N MET A 232 5.59 -2.05 -21.39
CA MET A 232 4.22 -1.88 -20.91
C MET A 232 3.56 -3.22 -20.59
N GLN A 233 3.76 -4.25 -21.41
CA GLN A 233 3.26 -5.60 -21.10
C GLN A 233 3.88 -6.16 -19.82
N ILE A 234 5.19 -6.00 -19.64
CA ILE A 234 5.88 -6.39 -18.38
C ILE A 234 5.29 -5.63 -17.19
N LEU A 235 5.06 -4.32 -17.33
CA LEU A 235 4.49 -3.51 -16.26
C LEU A 235 3.05 -3.93 -15.91
N ILE A 236 2.22 -4.19 -16.92
CA ILE A 236 0.84 -4.68 -16.73
C ILE A 236 0.87 -6.01 -15.99
N GLN A 237 1.68 -6.97 -16.43
CA GLN A 237 1.78 -8.28 -15.77
C GLN A 237 2.29 -8.17 -14.33
N PHE A 238 3.22 -7.26 -14.06
CA PHE A 238 3.71 -7.03 -12.69
C PHE A 238 2.66 -6.33 -11.80
N SER A 239 1.77 -5.53 -12.39
CA SER A 239 0.73 -4.79 -11.66
C SER A 239 -0.51 -5.64 -11.30
N GLN A 240 -0.69 -6.81 -11.92
CA GLN A 240 -1.84 -7.69 -11.66
C GLN A 240 -1.82 -8.23 -10.22
N SER A 241 -2.90 -7.97 -9.48
CA SER A 241 -3.02 -8.33 -8.06
C SER A 241 -3.15 -9.83 -7.79
N GLU A 242 -3.65 -10.59 -8.76
CA GLU A 242 -3.90 -12.03 -8.62
C GLU A 242 -2.61 -12.84 -8.44
N ARG A 243 -1.47 -12.31 -8.92
CA ARG A 243 -0.14 -12.93 -8.76
C ARG A 243 0.54 -12.56 -7.44
N SER A 244 -0.18 -11.95 -6.49
CA SER A 244 0.39 -11.63 -5.18
C SER A 244 0.68 -12.91 -4.40
N THR A 245 1.83 -12.94 -3.69
CA THR A 245 2.25 -14.10 -2.89
C THR A 245 1.10 -14.56 -1.99
N PRO A 246 0.68 -15.84 -2.06
CA PRO A 246 -0.36 -16.37 -1.19
C PRO A 246 -0.04 -16.14 0.28
N ALA A 247 -1.05 -15.94 1.10
CA ALA A 247 -0.86 -15.93 2.54
C ALA A 247 -0.32 -17.31 2.95
N LYS A 248 0.86 -17.35 3.59
CA LYS A 248 1.30 -18.56 4.28
C LYS A 248 0.36 -18.75 5.47
N VAL A 249 -0.52 -19.72 5.38
CA VAL A 249 -1.29 -20.22 6.53
C VAL A 249 -0.27 -20.78 7.52
N ALA A 250 -0.23 -20.24 8.74
CA ALA A 250 0.61 -20.80 9.79
C ALA A 250 0.09 -22.21 10.11
N PRO A 251 0.96 -23.23 10.22
CA PRO A 251 0.52 -24.54 10.67
C PRO A 251 -0.05 -24.39 12.09
N GLY A 252 -1.31 -24.80 12.27
CA GLY A 252 -1.94 -24.83 13.58
C GLY A 252 -1.09 -25.65 14.55
N LYS A 253 -0.87 -25.15 15.76
CA LYS A 253 -0.25 -25.92 16.84
C LYS A 253 -1.03 -27.23 17.01
N PRO A 254 -0.37 -28.39 17.09
CA PRO A 254 -1.06 -29.61 17.45
C PRO A 254 -1.65 -29.44 18.85
N LYS A 255 -2.95 -29.69 18.99
CA LYS A 255 -3.59 -29.91 20.28
C LYS A 255 -2.91 -31.13 20.89
N ASN A 256 -2.07 -30.93 21.90
CA ASN A 256 -1.70 -32.00 22.81
C ASN A 256 -2.98 -32.44 23.53
N GLY A 257 -3.56 -33.55 23.09
CA GLY A 257 -4.61 -34.24 23.81
C GLY A 257 -4.01 -34.84 25.08
N GLY A 258 -4.29 -34.20 26.20
CA GLY A 258 -4.23 -34.85 27.50
C GLY A 258 -5.62 -35.40 27.79
N GLU A 259 -5.77 -36.72 27.72
CA GLU A 259 -6.76 -37.45 28.48
C GLU A 259 -6.07 -38.68 29.09
N THR A 260 -5.64 -38.50 30.34
CA THR A 260 -5.46 -39.56 31.32
C THR A 260 -6.80 -40.25 31.56
N SER A 261 -6.94 -41.50 31.11
CA SER A 261 -7.90 -42.44 31.67
C SER A 261 -7.15 -43.63 32.25
N GLY A 262 -7.17 -43.71 33.59
CA GLY A 262 -6.71 -44.89 34.30
C GLY A 262 -7.74 -46.00 34.19
N THR A 263 -7.28 -47.20 33.87
CA THR A 263 -8.03 -48.43 34.14
C THR A 263 -7.07 -49.44 34.76
N ARG A 264 -7.33 -49.68 36.05
CA ARG A 264 -6.77 -50.76 36.87
C ARG A 264 -6.97 -52.10 36.16
N GLU A 265 -5.89 -52.84 35.99
CA GLU A 265 -5.94 -54.28 35.77
C GLU A 265 -6.53 -54.95 37.00
N ASP A 266 -7.61 -55.71 36.83
CA ASP A 266 -7.93 -56.83 37.70
C ASP A 266 -8.62 -57.92 36.87
N LYS A 267 -7.88 -58.99 36.58
CA LYS A 267 -8.39 -60.27 36.08
C LYS A 267 -7.52 -61.40 36.64
N ARG A 268 -8.03 -62.05 37.69
CA ARG A 268 -7.84 -63.49 37.94
C ARG A 268 -9.17 -64.09 38.34
N GLN A 269 -9.48 -65.19 37.67
CA GLN A 269 -10.60 -66.16 37.81
C GLN A 269 -11.93 -65.77 37.19
#